data_AF-A0A2E3IY75-F1
#
_entry.id   AF-A0A2E3IY75-F1
#
_cell.length_a   1.000
_cell.length_b   1.000
_cell.length_c   1.000
_cell.angle_alpha   90.00
_cell.angle_beta   90.00
_cell.angle_gamma   90.00
#
_symmetry.space_group_name_H-M   'P 1'
#
loop_
_entity.id
_entity.type
_entity.pdbx_description
1 polymer ?
#
loop_
_entity_poly.entity_id
_entity_poly.type
_entity_poly.pdbx_seq_one_letter_code
_entity_poly.pdbx_strand_id
1 'polypeptide(L)'
;MDVSPEVIAGDIASFATGFFEGFRQNHLGESGVTQIRGFMTLIRGAIRDGFQQARDFLEGITTLDEWISENIDRAYELRQDHLDGFEKEQLSALEDNDTGSPESVDENMEEMS
;
A
#
# COMPACT_ATOMS: atom_id res chain seq x y z
N MET A 1 17.60 -11.33 -16.71
CA MET A 1 17.12 -10.48 -15.61
C MET A 1 16.38 -9.34 -16.28
N ASP A 2 15.08 -9.25 -16.10
CA ASP A 2 14.28 -8.13 -16.60
C ASP A 2 14.39 -6.98 -15.61
N VAL A 3 14.73 -5.79 -16.11
CA VAL A 3 14.92 -4.58 -15.30
C VAL A 3 14.08 -3.42 -15.87
N SER A 4 13.01 -3.77 -16.60
CA SER A 4 12.01 -2.80 -17.04
C SER A 4 11.41 -2.04 -15.85
N PRO A 5 10.99 -0.78 -16.06
CA PRO A 5 10.33 0.02 -15.03
C PRO A 5 9.15 -0.70 -14.36
N GLU A 6 8.39 -1.48 -15.12
CA GLU A 6 7.24 -2.26 -14.66
C GLU A 6 7.64 -3.35 -13.67
N VAL A 7 8.65 -4.16 -14.00
CA VAL A 7 9.12 -5.23 -13.12
C VAL A 7 9.68 -4.64 -11.83
N ILE A 8 10.53 -3.61 -11.94
CA ILE A 8 11.14 -2.97 -10.77
C ILE A 8 10.08 -2.29 -9.89
N ALA A 9 9.09 -1.62 -10.48
CA ALA A 9 8.00 -1.00 -9.73
C ALA A 9 7.17 -2.03 -8.97
N GLY A 10 6.80 -3.13 -9.63
CA GLY A 10 6.04 -4.23 -9.03
C GLY A 10 6.79 -4.91 -7.88
N ASP A 11 8.08 -5.16 -8.05
CA ASP A 11 8.92 -5.78 -7.03
C ASP A 11 9.00 -4.90 -5.77
N ILE A 12 9.23 -3.60 -5.93
CA ILE A 12 9.36 -2.69 -4.79
C ILE A 12 8.01 -2.46 -4.11
N ALA A 13 6.92 -2.35 -4.88
CA ALA A 13 5.58 -2.25 -4.31
C ALA A 13 5.25 -3.50 -3.49
N SER A 14 5.49 -4.70 -4.03
CA SER A 14 5.25 -5.98 -3.34
C SER A 14 6.09 -6.14 -2.08
N PHE A 15 7.37 -5.75 -2.15
CA PHE A 15 8.23 -5.73 -0.98
C PHE A 15 7.69 -4.80 0.10
N ALA A 16 7.29 -3.57 -0.25
CA ALA A 16 6.80 -2.58 0.70
C ALA A 16 5.47 -2.99 1.33
N THR A 17 4.50 -3.47 0.55
CA THR A 17 3.18 -3.86 1.05
C THR A 17 3.21 -5.13 1.88
N GLY A 18 4.23 -5.99 1.70
CA GLY A 18 4.46 -7.16 2.54
C GLY A 18 4.63 -6.86 4.05
N PHE A 19 4.93 -5.62 4.41
CA PHE A 19 5.03 -5.18 5.82
C PHE A 19 3.68 -4.83 6.47
N PHE A 20 2.60 -4.79 5.71
CA PHE A 20 1.32 -4.25 6.20
C PHE A 20 0.76 -5.04 7.40
N GLU A 21 0.82 -6.37 7.37
CA GLU A 21 0.32 -7.19 8.48
C GLU A 21 1.07 -6.89 9.77
N GLY A 22 2.40 -6.77 9.70
CA GLY A 22 3.22 -6.38 10.84
C GLY A 22 2.85 -5.00 11.37
N PHE A 23 2.56 -4.04 10.48
CA PHE A 23 2.07 -2.72 10.89
C PHE A 23 0.74 -2.84 11.64
N ARG A 24 -0.27 -3.54 11.10
CA ARG A 24 -1.57 -3.70 11.78
C ARG A 24 -1.46 -4.28 13.18
N GLN A 25 -0.61 -5.28 13.37
CA GLN A 25 -0.42 -5.92 14.68
C GLN A 25 0.17 -4.98 15.73
N ASN A 26 0.91 -3.95 15.31
CA ASN A 26 1.42 -2.90 16.22
C ASN A 26 0.41 -1.77 16.45
N HIS A 27 -0.73 -1.78 15.76
CA HIS A 27 -1.75 -0.73 15.76
C HIS A 27 -3.15 -1.27 16.09
N LEU A 28 -3.26 -2.38 16.83
CA LEU A 28 -4.54 -3.09 17.14
C LEU A 28 -5.61 -2.23 17.85
N GLY A 29 -5.25 -1.08 18.42
CA GLY A 29 -6.20 -0.14 19.03
C GLY A 29 -6.81 0.88 18.08
N GLU A 30 -6.37 0.90 16.82
CA GLU A 30 -6.84 1.81 15.79
C GLU A 30 -7.88 1.15 14.88
N SER A 31 -8.74 1.96 14.24
CA SER A 31 -9.69 1.43 13.25
C SER A 31 -8.96 0.87 12.03
N GLY A 32 -9.54 -0.11 11.34
CA GLY A 32 -8.94 -0.68 10.12
C GLY A 32 -8.63 0.38 9.05
N VAL A 33 -9.51 1.38 8.88
CA VAL A 33 -9.27 2.52 7.96
C VAL A 33 -8.07 3.34 8.41
N THR A 34 -7.93 3.59 9.71
CA THR A 34 -6.78 4.31 10.28
C THR A 34 -5.49 3.53 10.05
N GLN A 35 -5.50 2.22 10.30
CA GLN A 35 -4.34 1.36 10.07
C GLN A 35 -3.90 1.37 8.60
N ILE A 36 -4.85 1.22 7.66
CA ILE A 36 -4.58 1.25 6.22
C ILE A 36 -3.97 2.60 5.83
N ARG A 37 -4.64 3.71 6.13
CA ARG A 37 -4.17 5.05 5.72
C ARG A 37 -2.85 5.45 6.39
N GLY A 38 -2.66 5.06 7.64
CA GLY A 38 -1.41 5.28 8.38
C GLY A 38 -0.25 4.55 7.73
N PHE A 39 -0.43 3.27 7.41
CA PHE A 39 0.55 2.49 6.69
C PHE A 39 0.86 3.08 5.31
N MET A 40 -0.15 3.43 4.52
CA MET A 40 0.03 4.01 3.19
C MET A 40 0.80 5.33 3.23
N THR A 41 0.51 6.18 4.22
CA THR A 41 1.25 7.42 4.44
C THR A 41 2.73 7.14 4.70
N LEU A 42 3.04 6.18 5.58
CA LEU A 42 4.40 5.78 5.93
C LEU A 42 5.15 5.27 4.69
N ILE A 43 4.60 4.28 3.98
CA ILE A 43 5.32 3.63 2.87
C ILE A 43 5.47 4.53 1.65
N ARG A 44 4.48 5.38 1.33
CA ARG A 44 4.59 6.37 0.25
C ARG A 44 5.68 7.39 0.55
N GLY A 45 5.76 7.85 1.81
CA GLY A 45 6.82 8.73 2.27
C GLY A 45 8.21 8.09 2.11
N ALA A 46 8.39 6.88 2.62
CA ALA A 46 9.66 6.16 2.53
C ALA A 46 10.09 5.90 1.07
N ILE A 47 9.14 5.53 0.20
CA ILE A 47 9.38 5.29 -1.23
C ILE A 47 9.81 6.58 -1.94
N ARG A 48 9.09 7.69 -1.72
CA ARG A 48 9.43 9.00 -2.28
C ARG A 48 10.82 9.44 -1.85
N ASP A 49 11.11 9.35 -0.55
CA ASP A 49 12.38 9.82 0.01
C ASP A 49 13.55 8.97 -0.51
N GLY A 50 13.38 7.64 -0.59
CA GLY A 50 14.38 6.74 -1.17
C GLY A 50 14.58 6.96 -2.67
N PHE A 51 13.51 7.25 -3.41
CA PHE A 51 13.58 7.59 -4.83
C PHE A 51 14.36 8.88 -5.08
N GLN A 52 14.03 9.95 -4.33
CA GLN A 52 14.75 11.22 -4.44
C GLN A 52 16.23 11.06 -4.11
N GLN A 53 16.56 10.36 -3.02
CA GLN A 53 17.95 10.10 -2.64
C GLN A 53 18.71 9.32 -3.71
N ALA A 54 18.08 8.32 -4.34
CA ALA A 54 18.68 7.55 -5.43
C ALA A 54 18.93 8.42 -6.66
N ARG A 55 17.97 9.27 -7.03
CA ARG A 55 18.08 10.21 -8.16
C ARG A 55 19.22 11.21 -7.93
N ASP A 56 19.24 11.86 -6.76
CA ASP A 56 20.27 12.82 -6.37
C ASP A 56 21.67 12.18 -6.38
N PHE A 57 21.79 10.95 -5.89
CA PHE A 57 23.04 10.21 -5.91
C PHE A 57 23.54 9.92 -7.34
N LEU A 58 22.65 9.50 -8.25
CA LEU A 58 23.01 9.21 -9.63
C LEU A 58 23.42 10.48 -10.39
N GLU A 59 22.68 11.58 -10.21
CA GLU A 59 23.03 12.89 -10.80
C GLU A 59 24.37 13.42 -10.29
N GLY A 60 24.75 13.10 -9.05
CA GLY A 60 26.05 13.45 -8.48
C GLY A 60 27.24 12.68 -9.08
N ILE A 61 27.00 11.53 -9.71
CA ILE A 61 28.04 10.67 -10.30
C ILE A 61 28.14 10.86 -11.81
N THR A 62 27.00 11.08 -12.48
CA THR A 62 26.91 11.26 -13.92
C THR A 62 25.73 12.16 -14.28
N THR A 63 25.83 12.86 -15.41
CA THR A 63 24.62 13.44 -16.01
C THR A 63 23.69 12.29 -16.38
N LEU A 64 22.44 12.37 -15.95
CA LEU A 64 21.41 11.44 -16.36
C LEU A 64 20.94 11.81 -17.76
N ASP A 65 21.14 10.91 -18.71
CA ASP A 65 20.54 11.00 -20.04
C ASP A 65 19.01 10.96 -19.93
N GLU A 66 18.33 11.64 -20.85
CA GLU A 66 16.86 11.79 -20.86
C GLU A 66 16.13 10.43 -20.74
N TRP A 67 16.57 9.43 -21.49
CA TRP A 67 16.02 8.07 -21.43
C TRP A 67 16.14 7.43 -20.05
N ILE A 68 17.26 7.64 -19.33
CA ILE A 68 17.45 7.07 -17.99
C ILE A 68 16.53 7.78 -16.99
N SER A 69 16.45 9.12 -17.06
CA SER A 69 15.52 9.88 -16.20
C SER A 69 14.08 9.45 -16.41
N GLU A 70 13.64 9.31 -17.67
CA GLU A 70 12.27 8.88 -17.99
C GLU A 70 11.95 7.48 -17.43
N ASN A 71 12.87 6.52 -17.53
CA ASN A 71 12.64 5.18 -16.99
C ASN A 71 12.61 5.17 -15.45
N ILE A 72 13.46 5.98 -14.81
CA ILE A 72 13.47 6.17 -13.35
C ILE A 72 12.13 6.77 -12.91
N ASP A 73 11.70 7.86 -13.54
CA ASP A 73 10.43 8.54 -13.24
C ASP A 73 9.23 7.62 -13.49
N ARG A 74 9.25 6.86 -14.59
CA ARG A 74 8.20 5.88 -14.91
C ARG A 74 8.08 4.78 -13.87
N ALA A 75 9.21 4.26 -13.37
CA ALA A 75 9.22 3.25 -12.31
C ALA A 75 8.66 3.79 -10.99
N TYR A 76 8.84 5.08 -10.72
CA TYR A 76 8.23 5.73 -9.56
C TYR A 76 6.71 5.84 -9.71
N GLU A 77 6.22 6.35 -10.84
CA GLU A 77 4.79 6.46 -11.12
C GLU A 77 4.07 5.11 -10.99
N LEU A 78 4.61 4.08 -11.65
CA LEU A 78 4.05 2.72 -11.61
C LEU A 78 3.95 2.20 -10.18
N ARG A 79 4.94 2.51 -9.33
CA ARG A 79 4.90 2.10 -7.93
C ARG A 79 3.78 2.80 -7.18
N GLN A 80 3.56 4.09 -7.44
CA GLN A 80 2.44 4.83 -6.85
C GLN A 80 1.09 4.23 -7.28
N ASP A 81 0.94 3.85 -8.56
CA ASP A 81 -0.26 3.18 -9.06
C ASP A 81 -0.49 1.82 -8.36
N HIS A 82 0.56 1.02 -8.16
CA HIS A 82 0.49 -0.23 -7.41
C HIS A 82 0.05 -0.01 -5.96
N LEU A 83 0.56 1.05 -5.32
CA LEU A 83 0.18 1.42 -3.96
C LEU A 83 -1.28 1.87 -3.86
N ASP A 84 -1.78 2.62 -4.86
CA ASP A 84 -3.18 3.00 -4.96
C ASP A 84 -4.09 1.76 -5.08
N GLY A 85 -3.68 0.81 -5.92
CA GLY A 85 -4.37 -0.48 -6.07
C GLY A 85 -4.45 -1.25 -4.76
N PHE A 86 -3.32 -1.38 -4.07
CA PHE A 86 -3.26 -2.05 -2.77
C PHE A 86 -4.15 -1.38 -1.72
N GLU A 87 -4.08 -0.05 -1.58
CA GLU A 87 -4.92 0.69 -0.63
C GLU A 87 -6.40 0.46 -0.89
N LYS A 88 -6.82 0.53 -2.15
CA LYS A 88 -8.20 0.27 -2.57
C LYS A 88 -8.64 -1.15 -2.23
N GLU A 89 -7.81 -2.15 -2.51
CA GLU A 89 -8.10 -3.56 -2.20
C GLU A 89 -8.28 -3.76 -0.69
N GLN A 90 -7.41 -3.17 0.15
CA GLN A 90 -7.52 -3.30 1.60
C GLN A 90 -8.76 -2.60 2.16
N LEU A 91 -9.13 -1.43 1.61
CA LEU A 91 -10.34 -0.72 2.02
C LEU A 91 -11.61 -1.50 1.62
N SER A 92 -11.66 -2.03 0.40
CA SER A 92 -12.78 -2.88 -0.05
C SER A 92 -12.93 -4.13 0.81
N ALA A 93 -11.81 -4.80 1.12
CA ALA A 93 -11.83 -5.99 1.98
C ALA A 93 -12.33 -5.67 3.40
N LEU A 94 -12.09 -4.46 3.91
CA LEU A 94 -12.59 -4.03 5.21
C LEU A 94 -14.12 -3.85 5.20
N GLU A 95 -14.68 -3.27 4.13
CA GLU A 95 -16.12 -3.08 3.95
C GLU A 95 -16.88 -4.42 3.82
N ASP A 96 -16.30 -5.39 3.10
CA ASP A 96 -16.88 -6.73 2.94
C ASP A 96 -16.92 -7.51 4.28
N ASN A 97 -15.97 -7.27 5.19
CA ASN A 97 -15.97 -7.89 6.51
C ASN A 97 -16.99 -7.28 7.48
N ASP A 98 -17.34 -6.00 7.31
CA ASP A 98 -18.33 -5.31 8.17
C ASP A 98 -19.78 -5.66 7.80
N THR A 99 -20.03 -5.97 6.52
CA THR A 99 -21.37 -6.37 6.02
C THR A 99 -21.69 -7.85 6.21
N GLY A 100 -20.75 -8.65 6.73
CA GLY A 100 -20.86 -10.10 6.90
C GLY A 100 -21.32 -10.59 8.29
N SER A 101 -21.58 -9.71 9.26
CA SER A 101 -22.08 -10.14 10.57
C SER A 101 -23.60 -10.33 10.51
N PRO A 102 -24.15 -11.55 10.66
CA PRO A 102 -25.59 -11.70 10.77
C PRO A 102 -26.04 -10.98 12.04
N GLU A 103 -26.94 -10.00 11.90
CA GLU A 103 -27.76 -9.54 13.02
C GLU A 103 -28.35 -10.80 13.67
N SER A 104 -27.94 -11.06 14.92
CA SER A 104 -28.65 -11.98 15.79
C SER A 104 -30.06 -11.41 15.96
N VAL A 105 -30.97 -11.86 15.11
CA VAL A 105 -32.41 -11.73 15.34
C VAL A 105 -32.67 -12.45 16.65
N ASP A 106 -32.76 -11.67 17.72
CA ASP A 106 -33.17 -12.09 19.05
C ASP A 106 -34.66 -12.46 18.97
N GLU A 107 -34.96 -13.62 18.39
CA GLU A 107 -36.25 -14.30 18.50
C GLU A 107 -36.31 -15.02 19.84
N ASN A 108 -36.36 -14.25 20.93
CA ASN A 108 -36.78 -14.74 22.23
C ASN A 108 -37.93 -13.89 22.75
N MET A 109 -39.09 -14.02 22.10
CA MET A 109 -40.37 -13.62 22.70
C MET A 109 -41.21 -14.86 23.01
N GLU A 110 -41.01 -15.32 24.26
CA GLU A 110 -42.00 -15.96 25.13
C GLU A 110 -42.77 -17.17 24.57
N GLU A 111 -42.26 -18.37 24.90
CA GLU A 111 -43.14 -19.29 25.63
C GLU A 111 -43.72 -18.54 26.84
N MET A 112 -45.02 -18.23 26.82
CA MET A 112 -45.87 -18.28 28.01
C MET A 112 -47.34 -18.40 27.61
N SER A 113 -47.86 -19.62 27.81
CA SER A 113 -49.22 -20.00 28.23
C SER A 113 -50.42 -19.66 27.33
#